data_AF-A0A929YVX9-F1
#
_entry.id   AF-A0A929YVX9-F1
#
_cell.length_a   1.000
_cell.length_b   1.000
_cell.length_c   1.000
_cell.angle_alpha   90.00
_cell.angle_beta   90.00
_cell.angle_gamma   90.00
#
_symmetry.space_group_name_H-M   'P 1'
#
loop_
_entity.id
_entity.type
_entity.pdbx_description
1 polymer ?
#
loop_
_entity_poly.entity_id
_entity_poly.type
_entity_poly.pdbx_seq_one_letter_code
_entity_poly.pdbx_strand_id
1 'polypeptide(L)'
;LRNHAFIFTENGWRLSPLYDVNPVPYGDELSLNVDEADNSINIDLAIETAVRFGISRTDATNDAKDILVIVRENWEKLATAYGLSRRLIEEMRPAFRACYG
;
A
#
# COMPACT_ATOMS: atom_id res chain seq x y z
N LEU A 1 11.80 -3.79 11.70
CA LEU A 1 10.97 -2.59 11.52
C LEU A 1 11.85 -1.35 11.53
N ARG A 2 12.27 -0.87 10.35
CA ARG A 2 13.10 0.33 10.19
C ARG A 2 12.46 1.39 9.26
N ASN A 3 11.24 1.15 8.80
CA ASN A 3 10.48 1.98 7.87
C ASN A 3 9.32 2.75 8.53
N HIS A 4 9.27 2.77 9.87
CA HIS A 4 8.29 3.53 10.65
C HIS A 4 9.04 4.39 11.66
N ALA A 5 8.82 5.70 11.62
CA ALA A 5 9.43 6.65 12.54
C ALA A 5 8.36 7.56 13.16
N PHE A 6 8.73 8.19 14.27
CA PHE A 6 7.94 9.22 14.91
C PHE A 6 8.67 10.54 14.84
N ILE A 7 7.92 11.62 14.63
CA ILE A 7 8.41 12.99 14.65
C ILE A 7 7.88 13.65 15.92
N PHE A 8 8.77 14.24 16.71
CA PHE A 8 8.39 15.04 17.87
C PHE A 8 7.98 16.44 17.39
N THR A 9 6.78 16.85 17.76
CA THR A 9 6.21 18.16 17.44
C THR A 9 5.83 18.92 18.71
N GLU A 10 5.46 20.18 18.58
CA GLU A 10 4.95 20.99 19.70
C GLU A 10 3.72 20.35 20.38
N ASN A 11 2.95 19.56 19.64
CA ASN A 11 1.77 18.83 20.13
C ASN A 11 2.07 17.38 20.53
N GLY A 12 3.35 17.00 20.64
CA GLY A 12 3.79 15.64 20.98
C GLY A 12 4.24 14.80 19.79
N TRP A 13 4.33 13.49 19.99
CA TRP A 13 4.77 12.53 18.97
C TRP A 13 3.67 12.25 17.95
N ARG A 14 4.02 12.27 16.68
CA ARG A 14 3.17 11.80 15.58
C ARG A 14 3.95 10.85 14.67
N LEU A 15 3.24 10.01 13.91
CA LEU A 15 3.85 9.22 12.85
C LEU A 15 4.50 10.14 11.81
N SER A 16 5.69 9.77 11.35
CA SER A 16 6.31 10.40 10.19
C SER A 16 5.46 10.16 8.94
N PRO A 17 5.57 11.00 7.90
CA PRO A 17 5.12 10.62 6.56
C PRO A 17 5.73 9.28 6.14
N LEU A 18 5.08 8.60 5.19
CA LEU A 18 5.57 7.36 4.59
C LEU A 18 6.91 7.60 3.89
N TYR A 19 7.90 6.73 4.13
CA TYR A 19 9.22 6.79 3.50
C TYR A 19 9.75 5.38 3.21
N ASP A 20 10.77 5.28 2.35
CA ASP A 20 11.42 4.01 1.98
C ASP A 20 10.43 2.94 1.48
N VAL A 21 9.54 3.34 0.56
CA VAL A 21 8.56 2.46 -0.09
C VAL A 21 8.91 2.30 -1.55
N ASN A 22 9.16 1.07 -1.97
CA ASN A 22 9.42 0.70 -3.35
C ASN A 22 8.52 -0.48 -3.75
N PRO A 23 7.90 -0.44 -4.95
CA PRO A 23 7.17 -1.59 -5.46
C PRO A 23 8.12 -2.76 -5.75
N VAL A 24 7.67 -3.99 -5.46
CA VAL A 24 8.41 -5.22 -5.77
C VAL A 24 7.54 -6.08 -6.71
N PRO A 25 7.83 -6.12 -8.02
CA PRO A 25 6.95 -6.76 -9.01
C PRO A 25 6.69 -8.25 -8.77
N TYR A 26 7.68 -8.94 -8.22
CA TYR A 26 7.67 -10.37 -7.99
C TYR A 26 7.73 -10.69 -6.50
N GLY A 27 7.23 -9.79 -5.66
CA GLY A 27 7.05 -10.03 -4.23
C GLY A 27 5.84 -10.92 -4.01
N ASP A 28 6.01 -11.96 -3.21
CA ASP A 28 4.95 -12.93 -2.91
C ASP A 28 4.32 -12.71 -1.53
N GLU A 29 5.06 -12.07 -0.61
CA GLU A 29 4.66 -11.90 0.78
C GLU A 29 5.07 -10.51 1.33
N LEU A 30 4.35 -10.07 2.37
CA LEU A 30 4.67 -8.89 3.15
C LEU A 30 5.73 -9.19 4.21
N SER A 31 6.51 -8.18 4.58
CA SER A 31 7.52 -8.31 5.65
C SER A 31 6.93 -8.42 7.06
N LEU A 32 5.63 -8.16 7.21
CA LEU A 32 4.86 -8.28 8.45
C LEU A 32 3.59 -9.05 8.16
N ASN A 33 3.13 -9.82 9.14
CA ASN A 33 1.81 -10.42 9.07
C ASN A 33 0.75 -9.31 9.09
N VAL A 34 -0.29 -9.50 8.28
CA VAL A 34 -1.52 -8.70 8.29
C VAL A 34 -2.34 -9.07 9.50
N ASP A 35 -2.48 -10.37 9.78
CA ASP A 35 -3.08 -10.90 11.00
C ASP A 35 -2.03 -11.57 11.91
N GLU A 36 -2.42 -12.54 12.73
CA GLU A 36 -1.51 -13.24 13.63
C GLU A 36 -0.51 -14.16 12.91
N ALA A 37 -0.84 -14.65 11.70
CA ALA A 37 -0.08 -15.71 11.03
C ALA A 37 0.10 -15.51 9.51
N ASP A 38 -0.70 -14.66 8.87
CA ASP A 38 -0.76 -14.52 7.42
C ASP A 38 -0.16 -13.17 6.97
N ASN A 39 0.83 -13.22 6.09
CA ASN A 39 1.51 -12.09 5.46
C ASN A 39 1.23 -12.00 3.95
N SER A 40 0.19 -12.68 3.46
CA SER A 40 -0.19 -12.69 2.05
C SER A 40 -0.59 -11.30 1.57
N ILE A 41 -0.28 -11.01 0.31
CA ILE A 41 -0.73 -9.80 -0.38
C ILE A 41 -2.20 -10.00 -0.79
N ASN A 42 -3.11 -9.81 0.16
CA ASN A 42 -4.55 -10.05 0.00
C ASN A 42 -5.38 -8.89 0.59
N ILE A 43 -6.23 -8.27 -0.23
CA ILE A 43 -7.07 -7.13 0.17
C ILE A 43 -8.19 -7.56 1.13
N ASP A 44 -8.79 -8.74 0.92
CA ASP A 44 -9.85 -9.23 1.80
C ASP A 44 -9.31 -9.49 3.21
N LEU A 45 -8.11 -10.06 3.30
CA LEU A 45 -7.39 -10.26 4.57
C LEU A 45 -7.19 -8.92 5.32
N ALA A 46 -6.80 -7.86 4.59
CA ALA A 46 -6.65 -6.53 5.17
C ALA A 46 -7.99 -5.95 5.68
N ILE A 47 -9.08 -6.11 4.92
CA ILE A 47 -10.43 -5.65 5.29
C ILE A 47 -10.93 -6.38 6.54
N GLU A 48 -10.74 -7.70 6.60
CA GLU A 48 -11.15 -8.53 7.74
C GLU A 48 -10.38 -8.17 9.01
N THR A 49 -9.07 -7.92 8.87
CA THR A 49 -8.20 -7.58 9.99
C THR A 49 -8.45 -6.15 10.51
N ALA A 50 -8.85 -5.21 9.64
CA ALA A 50 -9.06 -3.80 9.99
C ALA A 50 -9.99 -3.57 11.19
N VAL A 51 -10.97 -4.46 11.39
CA VAL A 51 -11.92 -4.43 12.52
C VAL A 51 -11.20 -4.53 13.87
N ARG A 52 -10.09 -5.26 13.96
CA ARG A 52 -9.27 -5.38 15.17
C ARG A 52 -8.63 -4.04 15.57
N PHE A 53 -8.48 -3.12 14.62
CA PHE A 53 -7.89 -1.79 14.81
C PHE A 53 -8.94 -0.68 14.91
N GLY A 54 -10.22 -1.05 15.05
CA GLY A 54 -11.32 -0.09 15.24
C GLY A 54 -11.82 0.55 13.93
N ILE A 55 -11.42 0.04 12.78
CA ILE A 55 -11.94 0.46 11.47
C ILE A 55 -13.11 -0.45 11.10
N SER A 56 -14.27 0.12 10.80
CA SER A 56 -15.43 -0.70 10.44
C SER A 56 -15.18 -1.44 9.13
N ARG A 57 -15.81 -2.61 8.94
CA ARG A 57 -15.69 -3.36 7.69
C ARG A 57 -16.12 -2.52 6.48
N THR A 58 -17.15 -1.70 6.65
CA THR A 58 -17.66 -0.80 5.60
C THR A 58 -16.62 0.24 5.24
N ASP A 59 -16.01 0.91 6.23
CA ASP A 59 -14.99 1.93 5.99
C ASP A 59 -13.75 1.31 5.35
N ALA A 60 -13.27 0.18 5.87
CA ALA A 60 -12.12 -0.54 5.30
C ALA A 60 -12.37 -0.97 3.85
N THR A 61 -13.59 -1.40 3.51
CA THR A 61 -13.97 -1.75 2.14
C THR A 61 -13.97 -0.52 1.23
N ASN A 62 -14.48 0.61 1.71
CA ASN A 62 -14.50 1.86 0.94
C ASN A 62 -13.07 2.39 0.74
N ASP A 63 -12.26 2.43 1.79
CA ASP A 63 -10.87 2.86 1.75
C ASP A 63 -10.04 2.01 0.78
N ALA A 64 -10.17 0.68 0.86
CA ALA A 64 -9.49 -0.24 -0.06
C ALA A 64 -9.88 0.04 -1.52
N LYS A 65 -11.18 0.19 -1.79
CA LYS A 65 -11.68 0.51 -3.13
C LYS A 65 -11.13 1.83 -3.64
N ASP A 66 -11.17 2.87 -2.82
CA ASP A 66 -10.70 4.20 -3.19
C ASP A 66 -9.20 4.19 -3.48
N ILE A 67 -8.40 3.51 -2.65
CA ILE A 67 -6.95 3.35 -2.88
C ILE A 67 -6.68 2.62 -4.20
N LEU A 68 -7.36 1.50 -4.46
CA LEU A 68 -7.17 0.73 -5.69
C LEU A 68 -7.50 1.58 -6.94
N VAL A 69 -8.59 2.34 -6.90
CA VAL A 69 -8.99 3.26 -7.98
C VAL A 69 -7.96 4.37 -8.18
N ILE A 70 -7.55 5.04 -7.09
CA ILE A 70 -6.56 6.13 -7.13
C ILE A 70 -5.25 5.62 -7.73
N VAL A 71 -4.75 4.47 -7.26
CA VAL A 71 -3.50 3.91 -7.77
C VAL A 71 -3.64 3.57 -9.25
N ARG A 72 -4.64 2.76 -9.63
CA ARG A 72 -4.93 2.36 -11.01
C ARG A 72 -4.92 3.55 -11.98
N GLU A 73 -5.58 4.64 -11.59
CA GLU A 73 -5.81 5.77 -12.47
C GLU A 73 -4.61 6.72 -12.60
N ASN A 74 -3.64 6.64 -11.69
CA ASN A 74 -2.58 7.65 -11.57
C ASN A 74 -1.15 7.12 -11.67
N TRP A 75 -0.86 5.88 -11.25
CA TRP A 75 0.54 5.46 -11.07
C TRP A 75 1.34 5.46 -12.39
N GLU A 76 0.77 4.99 -13.49
CA GLU A 76 1.44 5.01 -14.81
C GLU A 76 1.65 6.44 -15.33
N LYS A 77 0.66 7.33 -15.10
CA LYS A 77 0.73 8.74 -15.50
C LYS A 77 1.84 9.45 -14.72
N LEU A 78 1.90 9.23 -13.41
CA LEU A 78 2.93 9.76 -12.54
C LEU A 78 4.31 9.21 -12.94
N ALA A 79 4.44 7.90 -13.11
CA ALA A 79 5.71 7.29 -13.53
C ALA A 79 6.22 7.88 -14.85
N THR A 80 5.32 8.08 -15.82
CA THR A 80 5.64 8.74 -17.09
C THR A 80 6.09 10.20 -16.87
N ALA A 81 5.35 10.95 -16.06
CA ALA A 81 5.67 12.35 -15.75
C ALA A 81 7.03 12.51 -15.03
N TYR A 82 7.44 11.52 -14.24
CA TYR A 82 8.76 11.45 -13.60
C TYR A 82 9.85 10.83 -14.48
N GLY A 83 9.57 10.54 -15.76
CA GLY A 83 10.58 10.17 -16.74
C GLY A 83 10.86 8.66 -16.87
N LEU A 84 10.02 7.79 -16.29
CA LEU A 84 10.18 6.35 -16.52
C LEU A 84 9.79 5.99 -17.96
N SER A 85 10.64 5.17 -18.59
CA SER A 85 10.33 4.62 -19.91
C SER A 85 9.15 3.64 -19.84
N ARG A 86 8.40 3.50 -20.95
CA ARG A 86 7.33 2.50 -21.06
C ARG A 86 7.79 1.10 -20.65
N ARG A 87 9.01 0.69 -21.02
CA ARG A 87 9.57 -0.61 -20.63
C ARG A 87 9.63 -0.78 -19.11
N LEU A 88 10.13 0.22 -18.38
CA LEU A 88 10.23 0.18 -16.92
C LEU A 88 8.85 0.17 -16.26
N ILE A 89 7.88 0.90 -16.83
CA ILE A 89 6.49 0.89 -16.35
C ILE A 89 5.88 -0.51 -16.52
N GLU A 90 6.04 -1.14 -17.69
CA GLU A 90 5.57 -2.52 -17.92
C GLU A 90 6.24 -3.52 -16.98
N GLU A 91 7.55 -3.37 -16.72
CA GLU A 91 8.27 -4.20 -15.75
C GLU A 91 7.73 -4.06 -14.32
N MET A 92 7.23 -2.87 -13.94
CA MET A 92 6.65 -2.64 -12.62
C MET A 92 5.17 -3.00 -12.49
N ARG A 93 4.46 -3.17 -13.61
CA ARG A 93 3.02 -3.46 -13.64
C ARG A 93 2.59 -4.63 -12.73
N PRO A 94 3.34 -5.75 -12.62
CA PRO A 94 2.98 -6.85 -11.72
C PRO A 94 2.86 -6.43 -10.24
N ALA A 95 3.63 -5.43 -9.79
CA ALA A 95 3.55 -4.90 -8.42
C ALA A 95 2.19 -4.25 -8.12
N PHE A 96 1.47 -3.82 -9.15
CA PHE A 96 0.18 -3.15 -9.05
C PHE A 96 -0.99 -4.05 -9.45
N ARG A 97 -0.79 -5.37 -9.56
CA ARG A 97 -1.81 -6.33 -10.06
C ARG A 97 -3.16 -6.23 -9.34
N ALA A 98 -3.15 -5.96 -8.04
CA ALA A 98 -4.37 -5.82 -7.23
C ALA A 98 -5.30 -4.69 -7.73
N CYS A 99 -4.77 -3.70 -8.44
CA CYS A 99 -5.53 -2.57 -8.98
C CYS A 99 -6.27 -2.89 -10.29
N TYR A 100 -6.00 -4.04 -10.91
CA TYR A 100 -6.54 -4.44 -12.22
C TYR A 100 -7.39 -5.72 -12.17
N GLY A 101 -7.52 -6.32 -10.99
CA GLY A 101 -8.35 -7.50 -10.75
C GLY A 101 -9.82 -7.19 -10.54
#